data_AF-A0A448MTW2-F1
#
_entry.id   AF-A0A448MTW2-F1
#
_cell.length_a   1.000
_cell.length_b   1.000
_cell.length_c   1.000
_cell.angle_alpha   90.00
_cell.angle_beta   90.00
_cell.angle_gamma   90.00
#
_symmetry.space_group_name_H-M   'P 1'
#
loop_
_entity.id
_entity.type
_entity.pdbx_description
1 polymer ?
#
loop_
_entity_poly.entity_id
_entity_poly.type
_entity_poly.pdbx_seq_one_letter_code
_entity_poly.pdbx_strand_id
1 'polypeptide(L)'
;MVAGYFILMGSGMFPQPDIGLTLLATTLILLLSSSKKTFYFILLPLACVHAVYAPVGLNFGAPSYQYIASVFATDMLETKEFLLQIPLSSYFIAFAIPILVFVQYKSAVKFGIKFYRNKAFITLAALLFAYHLPLAEPVKESINSALKFMMKSTNSNKCHSQITGENQR
;
A
#
# COMPACT_ATOMS: atom_id res chain seq x y z
N MET A 1 -5.32 -7.24 -6.50
CA MET A 1 -5.66 -6.26 -5.45
C MET A 1 -5.38 -6.85 -4.08
N VAL A 2 -5.85 -8.08 -3.81
CA VAL A 2 -5.59 -8.81 -2.56
C VAL A 2 -4.08 -8.94 -2.24
N ALA A 3 -3.23 -9.31 -3.21
CA ALA A 3 -1.79 -9.42 -2.95
C ALA A 3 -1.14 -8.08 -2.52
N GLY A 4 -1.53 -6.96 -3.17
CA GLY A 4 -1.05 -5.63 -2.78
C GLY A 4 -1.53 -5.21 -1.39
N TYR A 5 -2.78 -5.54 -1.05
CA TYR A 5 -3.34 -5.26 0.28
C TYR A 5 -2.59 -6.00 1.38
N PHE A 6 -2.31 -7.29 1.18
CA PHE A 6 -1.59 -8.12 2.15
C PHE A 6 -0.12 -7.70 2.32
N ILE A 7 0.55 -7.27 1.25
CA ILE A 7 1.91 -6.73 1.34
C ILE A 7 1.93 -5.42 2.13
N LEU A 8 1.00 -4.50 1.87
CA LEU A 8 0.93 -3.23 2.59
C LEU A 8 0.59 -3.41 4.06
N MET A 9 -0.38 -4.28 4.36
CA MET A 9 -0.73 -4.60 5.74
C MET A 9 0.44 -5.29 6.46
N GLY A 10 1.07 -6.28 5.80
CA GLY A 10 2.22 -7.02 6.35
C GLY A 10 3.44 -6.15 6.64
N SER A 11 3.59 -5.01 5.97
CA SER A 11 4.67 -4.05 6.23
C SER A 11 4.55 -3.38 7.60
N GLY A 12 3.37 -3.40 8.24
CA GLY A 12 3.15 -2.76 9.54
C GLY A 12 3.07 -1.22 9.49
N MET A 13 3.42 -0.62 8.34
CA MET A 13 3.34 0.83 8.13
C MET A 13 1.91 1.31 7.84
N PHE A 14 1.07 0.45 7.26
CA PHE A 14 -0.28 0.81 6.80
C PHE A 14 -1.30 -0.23 7.24
N PRO A 15 -1.75 -0.20 8.51
CA PRO A 15 -2.75 -1.16 9.02
C PRO A 15 -4.11 -1.02 8.32
N GLN A 16 -4.45 0.19 7.86
CA GLN A 16 -5.58 0.46 6.97
C GLN A 16 -5.05 1.07 5.66
N PRO A 17 -4.64 0.24 4.69
CA PRO A 17 -4.07 0.75 3.47
C PRO A 17 -5.13 1.45 2.62
N ASP A 18 -4.83 2.68 2.20
CA ASP A 18 -5.67 3.40 1.25
C ASP A 18 -5.84 2.61 -0.06
N ILE A 19 -6.98 2.79 -0.70
CA ILE A 19 -7.31 2.14 -1.97
C ILE A 19 -6.28 2.52 -3.02
N GLY A 20 -5.85 3.80 -3.05
CA GLY A 20 -4.83 4.28 -3.97
C GLY A 20 -3.50 3.55 -3.78
N LEU A 21 -3.05 3.36 -2.54
CA LEU A 21 -1.78 2.70 -2.24
C LEU A 21 -1.83 1.20 -2.59
N THR A 22 -2.96 0.56 -2.29
CA THR A 22 -3.22 -0.84 -2.62
C THR A 22 -3.22 -1.07 -4.13
N LEU A 23 -3.79 -0.13 -4.89
CA LEU A 23 -3.85 -0.19 -6.35
C LEU A 23 -2.47 0.04 -6.97
N LEU A 24 -1.68 0.98 -6.42
CA LEU A 24 -0.29 1.19 -6.81
C LEU A 24 0.55 -0.07 -6.59
N ALA A 25 0.51 -0.65 -5.38
CA ALA A 25 1.26 -1.84 -5.03
C ALA A 25 0.87 -3.04 -5.91
N THR A 26 -0.44 -3.24 -6.15
CA THR A 26 -0.92 -4.28 -7.06
C THR A 26 -0.39 -4.08 -8.48
N THR A 27 -0.39 -2.84 -8.96
CA THR A 27 0.09 -2.51 -10.32
C THR A 27 1.61 -2.73 -10.43
N LEU A 28 2.37 -2.40 -9.39
CA LEU A 28 3.81 -2.68 -9.32
C LEU A 28 4.08 -4.19 -9.33
N ILE A 29 3.38 -4.98 -8.53
CA ILE A 29 3.51 -6.45 -8.51
C ILE A 29 3.20 -7.02 -9.90
N LEU A 30 2.17 -6.53 -10.58
CA LEU A 30 1.82 -6.93 -11.94
C LEU A 30 2.91 -6.54 -12.95
N LEU A 31 3.48 -5.34 -12.83
CA LEU A 31 4.56 -4.87 -13.68
C LEU A 31 5.82 -5.73 -13.52
N LEU A 32 6.22 -6.04 -12.28
CA LEU A 32 7.35 -6.94 -11.98
C LEU A 32 7.07 -8.38 -12.45
N SER A 33 5.81 -8.81 -12.39
CA SER A 33 5.37 -10.12 -12.89
C SER A 33 5.38 -10.25 -14.41
N SER A 34 5.56 -9.14 -15.15
CA SER A 34 5.59 -9.11 -16.62
C SER A 34 6.75 -9.92 -17.22
N SER A 35 7.85 -10.09 -16.47
CA SER A 35 9.03 -10.86 -16.91
C SER A 35 9.27 -12.06 -16.01
N LYS A 36 9.44 -13.25 -16.60
CA LYS A 36 9.74 -14.49 -15.85
C LYS A 36 11.02 -14.38 -15.03
N LYS A 37 12.05 -13.70 -15.57
CA LYS A 37 13.33 -13.48 -14.87
C LYS A 37 13.14 -12.55 -13.68
N THR A 38 12.49 -11.41 -13.89
CA THR A 38 12.21 -10.42 -12.83
C THR A 38 11.33 -11.02 -11.73
N PHE A 39 10.33 -11.81 -12.09
CA PHE A 39 9.47 -12.47 -11.12
C PHE A 39 10.28 -13.38 -10.19
N TYR A 40 11.10 -14.28 -10.74
CA TYR A 40 11.81 -15.28 -9.93
C TYR A 40 13.05 -14.70 -9.22
N PHE A 41 13.79 -13.78 -9.84
CA PHE A 41 15.01 -13.20 -9.27
C PHE A 41 14.78 -11.97 -8.38
N ILE A 42 13.67 -11.25 -8.53
CA ILE A 42 13.43 -10.01 -7.78
C ILE A 42 12.18 -10.15 -6.92
N LEU A 43 11.03 -10.41 -7.53
CA LEU A 43 9.75 -10.35 -6.83
C LEU A 43 9.58 -11.47 -5.80
N LEU A 44 9.98 -12.70 -6.13
CA LEU A 44 9.91 -13.85 -5.24
C LEU A 44 10.83 -13.70 -4.01
N PRO A 45 12.15 -13.43 -4.15
CA PRO A 45 13.00 -13.22 -2.97
C PRO A 45 12.57 -12.02 -2.14
N LEU A 46 12.11 -10.93 -2.77
CA LEU A 46 11.54 -9.79 -2.05
C LEU A 46 10.29 -10.19 -1.24
N ALA A 47 9.38 -10.96 -1.83
CA ALA A 47 8.20 -11.48 -1.13
C ALA A 47 8.57 -12.44 0.01
N CYS A 48 9.62 -13.25 -0.14
CA CYS A 48 10.11 -14.12 0.92
C CYS A 48 10.70 -13.33 2.09
N VAL A 49 11.56 -12.33 1.83
CA VAL A 49 12.09 -11.45 2.87
C VAL A 49 10.95 -10.72 3.59
N HIS A 50 9.98 -10.22 2.81
CA HIS A 50 8.80 -9.57 3.37
C HIS A 50 7.93 -10.53 4.19
N ALA A 51 7.82 -11.81 3.80
CA ALA A 51 7.10 -12.82 4.56
C ALA A 51 7.75 -13.09 5.92
N VAL A 52 9.08 -13.15 5.99
CA VAL A 52 9.81 -13.30 7.26
C VAL A 52 9.55 -12.11 8.19
N TYR A 53 9.47 -10.90 7.63
CA TYR A 53 9.20 -9.69 8.41
C TYR A 53 7.72 -9.46 8.74
N ALA A 54 6.79 -9.93 7.90
CA ALA A 54 5.35 -9.71 8.06
C ALA A 54 4.75 -10.00 9.45
N PRO A 55 5.09 -11.10 10.15
CA PRO A 55 4.53 -11.35 11.48
C PRO A 55 4.98 -10.31 12.50
N VAL A 56 6.21 -9.79 12.36
CA VAL A 56 6.74 -8.71 13.18
C VAL A 56 6.08 -7.38 12.78
N GLY A 57 6.02 -7.07 11.49
CA GLY A 57 5.39 -5.84 10.98
C GLY A 57 3.94 -5.68 11.41
N LEU A 58 3.15 -6.75 11.35
CA LEU A 58 1.73 -6.72 11.74
C LEU A 58 1.49 -6.43 13.23
N ASN A 59 2.40 -6.85 14.10
CA ASN A 59 2.22 -6.73 15.56
C ASN A 59 3.00 -5.56 16.17
N PHE A 60 4.16 -5.22 15.59
CA PHE A 60 5.09 -4.25 16.13
C PHE A 60 5.27 -3.00 15.25
N GLY A 61 4.67 -3.00 14.05
CA GLY A 61 4.74 -1.90 13.11
C GLY A 61 6.06 -1.82 12.35
N ALA A 62 6.34 -0.65 11.79
CA ALA A 62 7.50 -0.37 10.94
C ALA A 62 8.85 -0.73 11.60
N PRO A 63 9.90 -1.08 10.83
CA PRO A 63 11.18 -1.46 11.39
C PRO A 63 11.83 -0.23 12.04
N SER A 64 12.15 -0.35 13.33
CA SER A 64 12.80 0.70 14.12
C SER A 64 14.21 0.26 14.51
N TYR A 65 15.10 1.21 14.79
CA TYR A 65 16.44 0.90 15.28
C TYR A 65 16.41 0.05 16.54
N GLN A 66 15.44 0.29 17.42
CA GLN A 66 15.26 -0.46 18.66
C GLN A 66 14.96 -1.94 18.40
N TYR A 67 14.10 -2.25 17.41
CA TYR A 67 13.80 -3.63 17.04
C TYR A 67 14.99 -4.35 16.39
N ILE A 68 15.81 -3.62 15.64
CA ILE A 68 17.03 -4.20 15.06
C ILE A 68 18.05 -4.46 16.17
N ALA A 69 18.25 -3.50 17.07
CA ALA A 69 19.17 -3.63 18.20
C ALA A 69 18.76 -4.74 19.17
N SER A 70 17.46 -4.93 19.42
CA SER A 70 16.99 -6.04 20.26
C SER A 70 17.34 -7.38 19.63
N VAL A 71 17.11 -7.58 18.34
CA VAL A 71 17.48 -8.84 17.65
C VAL A 71 18.98 -9.16 17.77
N PHE A 72 19.86 -8.16 17.76
CA PHE A 72 21.30 -8.37 17.96
C PHE A 72 21.71 -8.59 19.43
N ALA A 73 20.90 -8.12 20.38
CA ALA A 73 21.16 -8.25 21.81
C ALA A 73 20.50 -9.51 22.43
N THR A 74 19.54 -10.10 21.73
CA THR A 74 18.68 -11.19 22.22
C THR A 74 19.30 -12.58 22.04
N ASP A 75 19.19 -13.41 23.08
CA ASP A 75 19.62 -14.81 23.07
C ASP A 75 18.60 -15.75 22.37
N MET A 76 19.05 -16.95 21.98
CA MET A 76 18.19 -17.94 21.28
C MET A 76 16.95 -18.36 22.10
N LEU A 77 17.03 -18.32 23.43
CA LEU A 77 15.90 -18.63 24.32
C LEU A 77 14.86 -17.51 24.31
N GLU A 78 15.30 -16.27 24.47
CA GLU A 78 14.48 -15.06 24.48
C GLU A 78 13.82 -14.84 23.10
N THR A 79 14.54 -15.14 22.01
CA THR A 79 13.99 -15.10 20.65
C THR A 79 12.79 -16.06 20.50
N LYS A 80 12.85 -17.26 21.10
CA LYS A 80 11.74 -18.23 21.02
C LYS A 80 10.51 -17.75 21.78
N GLU A 81 10.71 -17.20 22.98
CA GLU A 81 9.62 -16.65 23.79
C GLU A 81 8.95 -15.47 23.07
N PHE A 82 9.75 -14.59 22.47
CA PHE A 82 9.25 -13.49 21.64
C PHE A 82 8.44 -13.98 20.43
N LEU A 83 8.93 -14.99 19.70
CA LEU A 83 8.21 -15.53 18.55
C LEU A 83 6.91 -16.25 18.95
N LEU A 84 6.89 -16.93 20.10
CA LEU A 84 5.68 -17.58 20.62
C LEU A 84 4.62 -16.57 21.11
N GLN A 85 5.03 -15.35 21.45
CA GLN A 85 4.11 -14.27 21.81
C GLN A 85 3.32 -13.74 20.60
N ILE A 86 3.82 -13.94 19.38
CA ILE A 86 3.15 -13.48 18.16
C ILE A 86 1.96 -14.40 17.84
N PRO A 87 0.76 -13.84 17.58
CA PRO A 87 -0.41 -14.66 17.26
C PRO A 87 -0.21 -15.46 15.96
N LEU A 88 -0.67 -16.72 15.97
CA LEU A 88 -0.57 -17.64 14.83
C LEU A 88 -1.20 -17.08 13.54
N SER A 89 -2.22 -16.22 13.67
CA SER A 89 -2.86 -15.55 12.53
C SER A 89 -1.87 -14.72 11.70
N SER A 90 -0.89 -14.07 12.33
CA SER A 90 0.13 -13.28 11.65
C SER A 90 1.09 -14.16 10.84
N TYR A 91 1.40 -15.36 11.32
CA TYR A 91 2.18 -16.34 10.56
C TYR A 91 1.40 -16.87 9.35
N PHE A 92 0.10 -17.08 9.46
CA PHE A 92 -0.73 -17.43 8.29
C PHE A 92 -0.68 -16.34 7.22
N ILE A 93 -0.75 -15.07 7.61
CA ILE A 93 -0.62 -13.93 6.69
C ILE A 93 0.76 -13.91 6.04
N ALA A 94 1.82 -14.17 6.82
CA ALA A 94 3.20 -14.27 6.33
C ALA A 94 3.34 -15.33 5.22
N PHE A 95 2.81 -16.53 5.41
CA PHE A 95 2.81 -17.58 4.39
C PHE A 95 1.88 -17.25 3.20
N ALA A 96 0.78 -16.55 3.44
CA ALA A 96 -0.15 -16.17 2.39
C ALA A 96 0.47 -15.19 1.39
N ILE A 97 1.37 -14.29 1.81
CA ILE A 97 2.00 -13.28 0.93
C ILE A 97 2.70 -13.91 -0.30
N PRO A 98 3.71 -14.80 -0.16
CA PRO A 98 4.40 -15.38 -1.31
C PRO A 98 3.46 -16.26 -2.15
N ILE A 99 2.50 -16.95 -1.53
CA ILE A 99 1.48 -17.74 -2.23
C ILE A 99 0.60 -16.84 -3.09
N LEU A 100 0.10 -15.73 -2.55
CA LEU A 100 -0.74 -14.78 -3.28
C LEU A 100 0.03 -14.13 -4.43
N VAL A 101 1.29 -13.76 -4.22
CA VAL A 101 2.16 -13.23 -5.28
C VAL A 101 2.36 -14.27 -6.39
N PHE A 102 2.55 -15.54 -6.03
CA PHE A 102 2.70 -16.64 -6.98
C PHE A 102 1.40 -16.91 -7.77
N VAL A 103 0.25 -16.94 -7.10
CA VAL A 103 -1.07 -17.09 -7.74
C VAL A 103 -1.37 -15.91 -8.66
N GLN A 104 -1.05 -14.69 -8.24
CA GLN A 104 -1.19 -13.47 -9.04
C GLN A 104 -0.33 -13.57 -10.31
N TYR A 105 0.92 -14.04 -10.20
CA TYR A 105 1.80 -14.28 -11.35
C TYR A 105 1.24 -15.34 -12.29
N LYS A 106 0.83 -16.51 -11.77
CA LYS A 106 0.22 -17.56 -12.60
C LYS A 106 -1.02 -17.06 -13.34
N SER A 107 -1.83 -16.25 -12.67
CA SER A 107 -3.01 -15.63 -13.28
C SER A 107 -2.60 -14.67 -14.40
N ALA A 108 -1.66 -13.76 -14.14
CA ALA A 108 -1.14 -12.82 -15.14
C ALA A 108 -0.58 -13.52 -16.39
N VAL A 109 0.14 -14.63 -16.21
CA VAL A 109 0.68 -15.44 -17.31
C VAL A 109 -0.44 -16.17 -18.07
N LYS A 110 -1.43 -16.76 -17.36
CA LYS A 110 -2.56 -17.48 -17.96
C LYS A 110 -3.45 -16.56 -18.79
N PHE A 111 -3.64 -15.31 -18.37
CA PHE A 111 -4.41 -14.31 -19.12
C PHE A 111 -3.70 -13.83 -20.39
N GLY A 112 -2.43 -14.19 -20.63
CA GLY A 112 -1.73 -13.91 -21.89
C GLY A 112 -1.57 -12.42 -22.22
N ILE A 113 -1.89 -11.53 -21.29
CA ILE A 113 -1.78 -10.08 -21.47
C ILE A 113 -0.29 -9.75 -21.46
N LYS A 114 0.24 -9.41 -22.63
CA LYS A 114 1.59 -8.85 -22.75
C LYS A 114 1.58 -7.43 -22.18
N PHE A 115 1.63 -7.32 -20.85
CA PHE A 115 1.60 -6.03 -20.12
C PHE A 115 2.67 -5.06 -20.63
N TYR A 116 3.83 -5.58 -21.03
CA TYR A 116 4.90 -4.79 -21.65
C TYR A 116 4.51 -4.15 -23.00
N ARG A 117 3.60 -4.73 -23.77
CA ARG A 117 3.20 -4.24 -25.09
C ARG A 117 2.06 -3.22 -25.02
N ASN A 118 1.31 -3.19 -23.93
CA ASN A 118 0.19 -2.28 -23.77
C ASN A 118 0.68 -0.94 -23.18
N LYS A 119 0.95 0.03 -24.06
CA LYS A 119 1.42 1.38 -23.65
C LYS A 119 0.46 2.03 -22.64
N ALA A 120 -0.84 1.80 -22.75
CA ALA A 120 -1.83 2.33 -21.82
C ALA A 120 -1.62 1.84 -20.38
N PHE A 121 -1.23 0.58 -20.19
CA PHE A 121 -0.99 0.04 -18.85
C PHE A 121 0.27 0.64 -18.21
N ILE A 122 1.33 0.81 -19.00
CA ILE A 122 2.58 1.43 -18.53
C ILE A 122 2.33 2.91 -18.20
N THR A 123 1.61 3.64 -19.06
CA THR A 123 1.26 5.04 -18.82
C THR A 123 0.38 5.18 -17.57
N LEU A 124 -0.61 4.30 -17.38
CA LEU A 124 -1.47 4.32 -16.19
C LEU A 124 -0.67 4.00 -14.91
N ALA A 125 0.23 3.02 -14.96
CA ALA A 125 1.12 2.68 -13.86
C ALA A 125 2.05 3.86 -13.51
N ALA A 126 2.65 4.49 -14.53
CA ALA A 126 3.50 5.66 -14.36
C ALA A 126 2.74 6.85 -13.78
N LEU A 127 1.49 7.06 -14.21
CA LEU A 127 0.62 8.11 -13.68
C LEU A 127 0.25 7.88 -12.21
N LEU A 128 -0.07 6.63 -11.85
CA LEU A 128 -0.31 6.22 -10.45
C LEU A 128 0.93 6.43 -9.58
N PHE A 129 2.11 6.08 -10.10
CA PHE A 129 3.39 6.35 -9.43
C PHE A 129 3.62 7.85 -9.25
N ALA A 130 3.43 8.65 -10.29
CA ALA A 130 3.60 10.10 -10.25
C ALA A 130 2.67 10.76 -9.21
N TYR A 131 1.44 10.27 -9.07
CA TYR A 131 0.48 10.78 -8.10
C TYR A 131 0.82 10.43 -6.64
N HIS A 132 1.44 9.28 -6.40
CA HIS A 132 1.85 8.85 -5.05
C HIS A 132 3.25 9.28 -4.65
N LEU A 133 4.11 9.68 -5.59
CA LEU A 133 5.37 10.34 -5.27
C LEU A 133 5.12 11.75 -4.71
N PRO A 134 6.04 12.26 -3.85
CA PRO A 134 5.93 13.60 -3.26
C PRO A 134 5.91 14.73 -4.31
N LEU A 135 6.24 14.42 -5.57
CA LEU A 135 6.12 15.33 -6.70
C LEU A 135 4.68 15.84 -6.95
N ALA A 136 3.66 15.09 -6.52
CA ALA A 136 2.26 15.47 -6.65
C ALA A 136 1.66 16.17 -5.42
N GLU A 137 2.41 16.30 -4.32
CA GLU A 137 1.98 17.07 -3.13
C GLU A 137 1.54 18.50 -3.44
N PRO A 138 2.29 19.31 -4.24
CA PRO A 138 1.84 20.67 -4.55
C PRO A 138 0.52 20.72 -5.34
N VAL A 139 0.26 19.72 -6.18
CA VAL A 139 -0.98 19.64 -6.96
C VAL A 139 -2.16 19.23 -6.08
N LYS A 140 -1.95 18.23 -5.20
CA LYS A 140 -2.96 17.81 -4.22
C LYS A 140 -3.37 18.96 -3.30
N GLU A 141 -2.39 19.71 -2.81
CA GLU A 141 -2.64 20.84 -1.92
C GLU A 141 -3.37 22.00 -2.64
N SER A 142 -3.05 22.24 -3.92
CA SER A 142 -3.73 23.24 -4.75
C SER A 142 -5.21 22.90 -4.96
N ILE A 143 -5.51 21.64 -5.28
CA ILE A 143 -6.89 21.18 -5.50
C ILE A 143 -7.69 21.24 -4.21
N ASN A 144 -7.12 20.76 -3.09
CA ASN A 144 -7.80 20.78 -1.79
C ASN A 144 -8.09 22.21 -1.34
N SER A 145 -7.14 23.13 -1.55
CA SER A 145 -7.30 24.55 -1.26
C SER A 145 -8.40 25.20 -2.11
N ALA A 146 -8.44 24.91 -3.41
CA ALA A 146 -9.48 25.39 -4.31
C ALA A 146 -10.87 24.87 -3.91
N LEU A 147 -10.96 23.59 -3.54
CA LEU A 147 -12.21 22.95 -3.14
C LEU A 147 -12.73 23.52 -1.81
N LYS A 148 -11.83 23.76 -0.84
CA LYS A 148 -12.14 24.44 0.42
C LYS A 148 -12.63 25.87 0.20
N PHE A 149 -12.06 26.59 -0.77
CA PHE A 149 -12.52 27.93 -1.15
C PHE A 149 -13.93 27.90 -1.76
N MET A 150 -14.19 26.99 -2.70
CA MET A 150 -15.50 26.84 -3.33
C MET A 150 -16.58 26.47 -2.31
N MET A 151 -16.31 25.50 -1.42
CA MET A 151 -17.23 25.14 -0.34
C MET A 151 -17.49 26.31 0.62
N LYS A 152 -16.45 27.06 0.99
CA LYS A 152 -16.61 28.24 1.87
C LYS A 152 -17.43 29.34 1.20
N SER A 153 -17.21 29.60 -0.09
CA SER A 153 -17.99 30.57 -0.87
C SER A 153 -19.46 30.14 -0.99
N THR A 154 -19.72 28.87 -1.31
CA THR A 154 -21.08 28.32 -1.36
C THR A 154 -21.79 28.39 -0.01
N ASN A 155 -21.10 28.10 1.10
CA ASN A 155 -21.70 28.15 2.43
C ASN A 155 -21.93 29.61 2.91
N SER A 156 -21.03 30.53 2.56
CA SER A 156 -21.22 31.97 2.81
C SER A 156 -22.40 32.54 2.03
N ASN A 157 -22.58 32.14 0.77
CA ASN A 157 -23.74 32.53 -0.03
C ASN A 157 -25.05 31.97 0.53
N LYS A 158 -25.06 30.75 1.07
CA LYS A 158 -26.23 30.20 1.80
C LYS A 158 -26.56 31.00 3.05
N CYS A 159 -25.55 31.41 3.83
CA CYS A 159 -25.75 32.21 5.04
C CYS A 159 -26.30 33.61 4.70
N HIS A 160 -25.79 34.25 3.65
CA HIS A 160 -26.27 35.54 3.17
C HIS A 160 -27.71 35.47 2.61
N SER A 161 -28.09 34.33 2.02
CA SER A 161 -29.44 34.09 1.49
C SER A 161 -30.50 33.92 2.60
N GLN A 162 -30.12 33.37 3.76
CA GLN A 162 -31.05 33.26 4.90
C GLN A 162 -31.28 34.61 5.58
N ILE A 163 -30.26 35.46 5.67
CA ILE A 163 -30.38 36.80 6.29
C ILE A 163 -31.23 37.75 5.43
N THR A 164 -31.18 37.63 4.10
CA THR A 164 -32.03 38.43 3.19
C THR A 164 -33.47 37.90 3.08
N GLY A 165 -33.71 36.62 3.36
CA GLY A 165 -35.06 36.02 3.38
C GLY A 165 -35.85 36.26 4.68
N GLU A 166 -35.19 36.56 5.80
CA GLU A 166 -35.85 36.90 7.07
C GLU A 166 -36.25 38.38 7.18
N ASN A 167 -35.61 39.27 6.43
CA ASN A 167 -35.87 40.72 6.48
C ASN A 167 -36.99 41.19 5.52
N GLN A 168 -37.86 40.27 5.11
CA GLN A 168 -39.02 40.50 4.24
C GLN A 168 -40.31 39.85 4.80
N ARG A 169 -40.34 39.51 6.10
CA ARG A 169 -41.57 39.16 6.84
C ARG A 169 -41.81 40.13 7.98
#